data_AF-A0A8B8UW01-F1
#
_entry.id   AF-A0A8B8UW01-F1
#
_cell.length_a   1.000
_cell.length_b   1.000
_cell.length_c   1.000
_cell.angle_alpha   90.00
_cell.angle_beta   90.00
_cell.angle_gamma   90.00
#
_symmetry.space_group_name_H-M   'P 1'
#
loop_
_entity.id
_entity.type
_entity.pdbx_description
1 polymer ?
#
loop_
_entity_poly.entity_id
_entity_poly.type
_entity_poly.pdbx_seq_one_letter_code
_entity_poly.pdbx_strand_id
1 'polypeptide(L)'
;MGSLLRPVDLVNQPLGFQERYKILQKLFKQLQKAYSHTNRSNIDLERLATRLEVHVARNSLSGQSYKFNMSILLRDVLKYKGDLSKIKVNGRPLKGGKPHSYSNSNIGTITTKSKAMEALKALVHDVKALEKNGYTVKETQNETSDDNNTQLYASCLRCSTNFKKTDIMEKTLCRYHPLKRMYNRETKNHQYPCCGETTDSVSFLRLGCKTFFHHVFRGESYDDLCKISKFSSTEDMDGVENVLSLDCEMAFTSLGYEMIRLTIVDFFTGKTLFDHVIQPIGDIVDLNSDFSGVHEIDRTNCPTYKEALNVFLSGNLINKNSILIGHGLENDLNVMRLFHNKVIDTAILYSKTKFKVSLKNLAFEVLSRKIQNGEHDSSQDAIATMDVVKVKIGISPSQNNWDQ
;
A
#
# COMPACT_ATOMS: atom_id res chain seq x y z
N MET A 1 7.26 -23.74 17.28
CA MET A 1 6.05 -23.84 16.42
C MET A 1 6.41 -24.62 15.17
N GLY A 2 5.91 -25.86 15.04
CA GLY A 2 6.26 -26.77 13.94
C GLY A 2 5.76 -26.24 12.60
N SER A 3 6.58 -26.37 11.55
CA SER A 3 6.15 -26.09 10.18
C SER A 3 5.08 -27.10 9.78
N LEU A 4 3.85 -26.64 9.58
CA LEU A 4 2.86 -27.47 8.88
C LEU A 4 3.20 -27.46 7.38
N LEU A 5 3.61 -28.59 6.82
CA LEU A 5 3.77 -28.78 5.38
C LEU A 5 2.43 -28.50 4.69
N ARG A 6 2.27 -27.31 4.10
CA ARG A 6 1.02 -26.87 3.46
C ARG A 6 1.29 -26.05 2.20
N PRO A 7 0.47 -26.17 1.14
CA PRO A 7 0.53 -25.28 -0.01
C PRO A 7 0.39 -23.83 0.41
N VAL A 8 1.18 -22.94 -0.19
CA VAL A 8 1.05 -21.49 0.04
C VAL A 8 -0.07 -20.93 -0.83
N ASP A 9 -0.86 -20.04 -0.26
CA ASP A 9 -1.90 -19.34 -0.99
C ASP A 9 -1.31 -18.36 -2.00
N LEU A 10 -1.73 -18.52 -3.26
CA LEU A 10 -1.33 -17.71 -4.39
C LEU A 10 -2.55 -16.93 -4.92
N VAL A 11 -2.30 -15.78 -5.54
CA VAL A 11 -3.32 -14.94 -6.19
C VAL A 11 -4.05 -15.72 -7.28
N ASN A 12 -3.31 -16.52 -8.07
CA ASN A 12 -3.86 -17.46 -9.04
C ASN A 12 -3.52 -18.88 -8.59
N GLN A 13 -4.52 -19.61 -8.14
CA GLN A 13 -4.38 -21.00 -7.71
C GLN A 13 -4.45 -21.92 -8.93
N PRO A 14 -3.39 -22.69 -9.26
CA PRO A 14 -3.45 -23.58 -10.42
C PRO A 14 -4.41 -24.75 -10.20
N LEU A 15 -4.62 -25.16 -8.94
CA LEU A 15 -5.54 -26.20 -8.51
C LEU A 15 -6.05 -25.90 -7.09
N GLY A 16 -7.14 -26.55 -6.68
CA GLY A 16 -7.67 -26.46 -5.32
C GLY A 16 -6.68 -26.97 -4.25
N PHE A 17 -6.84 -26.47 -3.03
CA PHE A 17 -5.94 -26.72 -1.89
C PHE A 17 -5.68 -28.21 -1.65
N GLN A 18 -6.72 -29.05 -1.65
CA GLN A 18 -6.59 -30.48 -1.37
C GLN A 18 -5.73 -31.21 -2.41
N GLU A 19 -5.85 -30.86 -3.70
CA GLU A 19 -5.04 -31.47 -4.75
C GLU A 19 -3.57 -31.03 -4.66
N ARG A 20 -3.32 -29.73 -4.43
CA ARG A 20 -1.97 -29.20 -4.22
C ARG A 20 -1.31 -29.82 -2.99
N TYR A 21 -2.06 -29.99 -1.91
CA TYR A 21 -1.60 -30.62 -0.67
C TYR A 21 -1.14 -32.08 -0.91
N LYS A 22 -1.93 -32.89 -1.65
CA LYS A 22 -1.54 -34.25 -2.02
C LYS A 22 -0.25 -34.29 -2.85
N ILE A 23 -0.06 -33.35 -3.77
CA ILE A 23 1.14 -33.27 -4.61
C ILE A 23 2.36 -32.82 -3.78
N LEU A 24 2.18 -31.85 -2.88
CA LEU A 24 3.22 -31.38 -1.96
C LEU A 24 3.69 -32.49 -1.03
N GLN A 25 2.77 -33.30 -0.47
CA GLN A 25 3.12 -34.47 0.33
C GLN A 25 3.94 -35.50 -0.45
N LYS A 26 3.62 -35.72 -1.74
CA LYS A 26 4.41 -36.60 -2.62
C LYS A 26 5.81 -36.06 -2.85
N LEU A 27 5.94 -34.75 -3.09
CA LEU A 27 7.23 -34.10 -3.27
C LEU A 27 8.10 -34.21 -2.01
N PHE A 28 7.51 -33.96 -0.85
CA PHE A 28 8.21 -34.07 0.43
C PHE A 28 8.75 -35.49 0.66
N LYS A 29 7.93 -36.53 0.45
CA LYS A 29 8.37 -37.93 0.55
C LYS A 29 9.51 -38.27 -0.42
N GLN A 30 9.51 -37.70 -1.62
CA GLN A 30 10.59 -37.91 -2.58
C GLN A 30 11.87 -37.17 -2.20
N LEU A 31 11.76 -35.97 -1.63
CA LEU A 31 12.91 -35.25 -1.09
C LEU A 31 13.54 -36.00 0.09
N GLN A 32 12.73 -36.57 0.99
CA GLN A 32 13.24 -37.43 2.07
C GLN A 32 14.04 -38.62 1.53
N LYS A 33 13.58 -39.25 0.45
CA LYS A 33 14.32 -40.33 -0.22
C LYS A 33 15.59 -39.85 -0.93
N ALA A 34 15.54 -38.69 -1.58
CA ALA A 34 16.68 -38.14 -2.31
C ALA A 34 17.81 -37.65 -1.38
N TYR A 35 17.44 -37.17 -0.19
CA TYR A 35 18.36 -36.64 0.83
C TYR A 35 18.61 -37.61 1.99
N SER A 36 18.27 -38.90 1.85
CA SER A 36 18.43 -39.92 2.90
C SER A 36 19.86 -40.09 3.40
N HIS A 37 20.86 -39.72 2.59
CA HIS A 37 22.29 -39.81 2.92
C HIS A 37 22.88 -38.48 3.42
N THR A 38 22.05 -37.47 3.71
CA THR A 38 22.49 -36.13 4.15
C THR A 38 21.91 -35.77 5.51
N ASN A 39 22.66 -35.05 6.36
CA ASN A 39 22.24 -34.60 7.69
C ASN A 39 21.19 -33.46 7.68
N ARG A 40 20.29 -33.40 6.69
CA ARG A 40 19.24 -32.38 6.64
C ARG A 40 18.09 -32.72 7.58
N SER A 41 17.65 -31.73 8.36
CA SER A 41 16.48 -31.89 9.21
C SER A 41 15.20 -32.04 8.37
N ASN A 42 14.19 -32.74 8.89
CA ASN A 42 12.88 -32.83 8.25
C ASN A 42 12.25 -31.44 8.02
N ILE A 43 12.47 -30.50 8.95
CA ILE A 43 12.00 -29.11 8.88
C ILE A 43 12.58 -28.41 7.63
N ASP A 44 13.84 -28.64 7.32
CA ASP A 44 14.48 -28.06 6.13
C ASP A 44 13.93 -28.65 4.82
N LEU A 45 13.60 -29.95 4.84
CA LEU A 45 12.99 -30.62 3.69
C LEU A 45 11.55 -30.17 3.47
N GLU A 46 10.78 -29.87 4.53
CA GLU A 46 9.44 -29.32 4.44
C GLU A 46 9.45 -27.91 3.83
N ARG A 47 10.37 -27.05 4.31
CA ARG A 47 10.60 -25.71 3.75
C ARG A 47 11.00 -25.79 2.29
N LEU A 48 11.88 -26.73 1.94
CA LEU A 48 12.32 -26.93 0.57
C LEU A 48 11.17 -27.41 -0.34
N ALA A 49 10.39 -28.39 0.09
CA ALA A 49 9.24 -28.91 -0.65
C ALA A 49 8.24 -27.80 -0.95
N THR A 50 7.90 -27.01 0.08
CA THR A 50 6.97 -25.88 -0.04
C THR A 50 7.48 -24.84 -1.02
N ARG A 51 8.76 -24.49 -0.96
CA ARG A 51 9.38 -23.50 -1.87
C ARG A 51 9.37 -23.96 -3.33
N LEU A 52 9.67 -25.23 -3.59
CA LEU A 52 9.69 -25.78 -4.95
C LEU A 52 8.27 -25.86 -5.53
N GLU A 53 7.30 -26.31 -4.73
CA GLU A 53 5.90 -26.37 -5.15
C GLU A 53 5.35 -24.98 -5.52
N VAL A 54 5.63 -23.96 -4.69
CA VAL A 54 5.25 -22.56 -4.96
C VAL A 54 5.86 -22.05 -6.27
N HIS A 55 7.13 -22.39 -6.53
CA HIS A 55 7.79 -22.00 -7.77
C HIS A 55 7.08 -22.59 -9.00
N VAL A 56 6.70 -23.86 -8.94
CA VAL A 56 5.96 -24.51 -10.03
C VAL A 56 4.55 -23.94 -10.16
N ALA A 57 3.87 -23.72 -9.04
CA ALA A 57 2.51 -23.19 -9.01
C ALA A 57 2.41 -21.77 -9.59
N ARG A 58 3.35 -20.88 -9.28
CA ARG A 58 3.40 -19.51 -9.83
C ARG A 58 3.63 -19.45 -11.34
N ASN A 59 4.35 -20.42 -11.89
CA ASN A 59 4.74 -20.45 -13.30
C ASN A 59 3.80 -21.31 -14.17
N SER A 60 2.75 -21.89 -13.59
CA SER A 60 1.82 -22.75 -14.31
C SER A 60 0.58 -21.96 -14.74
N LEU A 61 0.29 -21.97 -16.04
CA LEU A 61 -0.82 -21.21 -16.64
C LEU A 61 -2.19 -21.90 -16.48
N SER A 62 -2.19 -23.19 -16.14
CA SER A 62 -3.39 -23.99 -15.94
C SER A 62 -3.13 -25.14 -14.98
N GLY A 63 -4.19 -25.75 -14.44
CA GLY A 63 -4.09 -26.93 -13.59
C GLY A 63 -3.40 -28.11 -14.27
N GLN A 64 -3.61 -28.30 -15.58
CA GLN A 64 -2.95 -29.36 -16.35
C GLN A 64 -1.45 -29.09 -16.53
N SER A 65 -1.07 -27.84 -16.82
CA SER A 65 0.33 -27.41 -16.88
C SER A 65 1.03 -27.62 -15.53
N TYR A 66 0.33 -27.31 -14.42
CA TYR A 66 0.83 -27.54 -13.07
C TYR A 66 1.06 -29.02 -12.77
N LYS A 67 0.08 -29.89 -13.05
CA LYS A 67 0.22 -31.35 -12.84
C LYS A 67 1.38 -31.91 -13.65
N PHE A 68 1.53 -31.48 -14.90
CA PHE A 68 2.64 -31.87 -15.77
C PHE A 68 4.01 -31.41 -15.22
N ASN A 69 4.14 -30.13 -14.89
CA ASN A 69 5.38 -29.56 -14.35
C ASN A 69 5.80 -30.17 -13.01
N MET A 70 4.82 -30.43 -12.13
CA MET A 70 5.06 -31.16 -10.89
C MET A 70 5.50 -32.60 -11.14
N SER A 71 4.95 -33.28 -12.15
CA SER A 71 5.40 -34.64 -12.50
C SER A 71 6.87 -34.68 -12.95
N ILE A 72 7.33 -33.64 -13.66
CA ILE A 72 8.73 -33.49 -14.07
C ILE A 72 9.61 -33.25 -12.86
N LEU A 73 9.24 -32.31 -11.98
CA LEU A 73 9.99 -32.02 -10.75
C LEU A 73 10.13 -33.27 -9.88
N LEU A 74 9.05 -34.03 -9.68
CA LEU A 74 9.04 -35.28 -8.91
C LEU A 74 10.01 -36.32 -9.51
N ARG A 75 9.98 -36.49 -10.84
CA ARG A 75 10.89 -37.41 -11.55
C ARG A 75 12.35 -36.99 -11.40
N ASP A 76 12.63 -35.71 -11.61
CA ASP A 76 13.99 -35.19 -11.69
C ASP A 76 14.66 -35.07 -10.31
N VAL A 77 13.89 -34.80 -9.25
CA VAL A 77 14.40 -34.83 -7.86
C VAL A 77 15.00 -36.20 -7.54
N LEU A 78 14.34 -37.29 -7.95
CA LEU A 78 14.85 -38.65 -7.78
C LEU A 78 16.03 -38.93 -8.73
N LYS A 79 15.90 -38.57 -10.01
CA LYS A 79 16.93 -38.80 -11.03
C LYS A 79 18.27 -38.16 -10.67
N TYR A 80 18.24 -36.93 -10.14
CA TYR A 80 19.44 -36.17 -9.79
C TYR A 80 19.80 -36.24 -8.29
N LYS A 81 19.21 -37.18 -7.54
CA LYS A 81 19.48 -37.38 -6.10
C LYS A 81 19.43 -36.06 -5.29
N GLY A 82 18.45 -35.21 -5.60
CA GLY A 82 18.26 -33.93 -4.92
C GLY A 82 19.13 -32.77 -5.41
N ASP A 83 19.97 -32.93 -6.45
CA ASP A 83 20.74 -31.83 -7.05
C ASP A 83 19.83 -30.91 -7.88
N LEU A 84 19.33 -29.86 -7.23
CA LEU A 84 18.39 -28.88 -7.81
C LEU A 84 18.99 -28.04 -8.95
N SER A 85 20.33 -28.04 -9.13
CA SER A 85 20.97 -27.28 -10.20
C SER A 85 20.74 -27.89 -11.59
N LYS A 86 20.44 -29.20 -11.63
CA LYS A 86 20.25 -29.97 -12.87
C LYS A 86 18.79 -30.09 -13.29
N ILE A 87 17.87 -29.63 -12.44
CA ILE A 87 16.43 -29.76 -12.68
C ILE A 87 15.90 -28.52 -13.40
N LYS A 88 15.18 -28.73 -14.50
CA LYS A 88 14.49 -27.68 -15.26
C LYS A 88 12.99 -27.95 -15.28
N VAL A 89 12.18 -26.94 -14.96
CA VAL A 89 10.72 -27.00 -15.07
C VAL A 89 10.29 -25.99 -16.11
N ASN A 90 9.55 -26.44 -17.13
CA ASN A 90 9.14 -25.62 -18.28
C ASN A 90 10.33 -24.90 -18.96
N GLY A 91 11.46 -25.61 -19.14
CA GLY A 91 12.68 -25.07 -19.76
C GLY A 91 13.53 -24.15 -18.85
N ARG A 92 13.07 -23.81 -17.64
CA ARG A 92 13.76 -22.90 -16.70
C ARG A 92 14.41 -23.66 -15.54
N PRO A 93 15.65 -23.32 -15.13
CA PRO A 93 16.31 -23.94 -13.98
C PRO A 93 15.61 -23.58 -12.64
N LEU A 94 15.59 -24.51 -11.68
CA LEU A 94 15.00 -24.32 -10.34
C LEU A 94 15.86 -23.47 -9.39
N LYS A 95 17.17 -23.40 -9.61
CA LYS A 95 17.95 -22.25 -9.16
C LYS A 95 17.45 -21.09 -9.99
N GLY A 96 16.66 -20.22 -9.35
CA GLY A 96 16.02 -19.11 -10.03
C GLY A 96 16.98 -18.44 -11.01
N GLY A 97 16.49 -18.23 -12.23
CA GLY A 97 16.68 -16.91 -12.79
C GLY A 97 16.44 -15.91 -11.66
N LYS A 98 17.34 -14.93 -11.57
CA LYS A 98 17.35 -13.90 -10.52
C LYS A 98 15.90 -13.59 -10.12
N PRO A 99 15.60 -13.38 -8.81
CA PRO A 99 14.32 -12.80 -8.43
C PRO A 99 14.03 -11.68 -9.43
N HIS A 100 12.77 -11.46 -9.81
CA HIS A 100 12.40 -10.29 -10.59
C HIS A 100 12.73 -9.03 -9.77
N SER A 101 14.02 -8.73 -9.61
CA SER A 101 14.58 -7.42 -9.69
C SER A 101 14.09 -6.93 -11.03
N TYR A 102 13.34 -5.84 -11.01
CA TYR A 102 13.51 -4.86 -12.06
C TYR A 102 14.98 -4.85 -12.46
N SER A 103 15.25 -5.23 -13.70
CA SER A 103 16.58 -5.14 -14.28
C SER A 103 16.92 -3.66 -14.42
N ASN A 104 17.31 -3.04 -13.31
CA ASN A 104 18.19 -1.90 -13.35
C ASN A 104 19.60 -2.50 -13.40
N SER A 105 20.14 -2.58 -14.60
CA SER A 105 21.57 -2.67 -14.85
C SER A 105 22.24 -1.46 -14.21
N ASN A 106 22.59 -1.59 -12.93
CA ASN A 106 23.61 -0.85 -12.17
C ASN A 106 23.39 -1.10 -10.66
N ILE A 107 23.64 -2.33 -10.19
CA ILE A 107 23.82 -2.57 -8.76
C ILE A 107 25.31 -2.33 -8.47
N GLY A 108 25.67 -1.04 -8.44
CA GLY A 108 26.70 -0.60 -7.51
C GLY A 108 26.00 -0.47 -6.17
N THR A 109 26.38 -1.26 -5.18
CA THR A 109 25.81 -1.17 -3.84
C THR A 109 26.00 0.27 -3.36
N ILE A 110 24.92 1.03 -3.20
CA ILE A 110 25.00 2.39 -2.68
C ILE A 110 25.39 2.28 -1.21
N THR A 111 26.65 2.56 -0.90
CA THR A 111 27.20 2.44 0.45
C THR A 111 27.18 3.75 1.22
N THR A 112 27.19 4.92 0.54
CA THR A 112 27.32 6.23 1.20
C THR A 112 26.04 7.06 1.13
N LYS A 113 25.84 7.92 2.15
CA LYS A 113 24.70 8.83 2.23
C LYS A 113 24.63 9.78 1.03
N SER A 114 25.77 10.26 0.55
CA SER A 114 25.83 11.17 -0.62
C SER A 114 25.31 10.51 -1.90
N LYS A 115 25.70 9.26 -2.17
CA LYS A 115 25.23 8.52 -3.35
C LYS A 115 23.73 8.20 -3.26
N ALA A 116 23.25 7.89 -2.06
CA ALA A 116 21.82 7.69 -1.84
C ALA A 116 21.02 8.98 -2.08
N MET A 117 21.51 10.13 -1.60
CA MET A 117 20.88 11.43 -1.85
C MET A 117 20.83 11.77 -3.34
N GLU A 118 21.89 11.50 -4.09
CA GLU A 118 21.91 11.71 -5.54
C GLU A 118 20.88 10.82 -6.26
N ALA A 119 20.80 9.54 -5.90
CA ALA A 119 19.82 8.61 -6.45
C ALA A 119 18.37 9.02 -6.09
N LEU A 120 18.13 9.53 -4.88
CA LEU A 120 16.82 10.02 -4.45
C LEU A 120 16.42 11.30 -5.20
N LYS A 121 17.35 12.25 -5.36
CA LYS A 121 17.11 13.47 -6.16
C LYS A 121 16.74 13.14 -7.61
N ALA A 122 17.35 12.09 -8.18
CA ALA A 122 17.00 11.61 -9.52
C ALA A 122 15.62 10.91 -9.61
N LEU A 123 15.01 10.54 -8.47
CA LEU A 123 13.67 9.95 -8.40
C LEU A 123 12.57 10.96 -8.05
N VAL A 124 12.91 12.20 -7.72
CA VAL A 124 11.92 13.26 -7.47
C VAL A 124 11.10 13.48 -8.74
N HIS A 125 9.78 13.50 -8.60
CA HIS A 125 8.89 13.70 -9.74
C HIS A 125 8.91 15.15 -10.21
N ASP A 126 8.87 15.33 -11.52
CA ASP A 126 8.69 16.65 -12.12
C ASP A 126 7.34 17.24 -11.70
N VAL A 127 7.29 18.57 -11.52
CA VAL A 127 6.06 19.30 -11.13
C VAL A 127 4.89 19.00 -12.07
N LYS A 128 5.14 18.92 -13.39
CA LYS A 128 4.12 18.56 -14.40
C LYS A 128 3.56 17.15 -14.19
N ALA A 129 4.40 16.21 -13.74
CA ALA A 129 3.97 14.85 -13.45
C ALA A 129 3.12 14.82 -12.17
N LEU A 130 3.47 15.60 -11.16
CA LEU A 130 2.67 15.78 -9.94
C LEU A 130 1.29 16.39 -10.26
N GLU A 131 1.24 17.49 -11.01
CA GLU A 131 -0.02 18.14 -11.43
C GLU A 131 -0.96 17.16 -12.16
N LYS A 132 -0.41 16.38 -13.10
CA LYS A 132 -1.17 15.35 -13.84
C LYS A 132 -1.75 14.25 -12.92
N ASN A 133 -1.15 14.03 -11.76
CA ASN A 133 -1.60 13.05 -10.78
C ASN A 133 -2.42 13.66 -9.64
N GLY A 134 -2.86 14.92 -9.77
CA GLY A 134 -3.79 15.57 -8.84
C GLY A 134 -3.14 16.32 -7.68
N TYR A 135 -1.82 16.52 -7.71
CA TYR A 135 -1.15 17.33 -6.70
C TYR A 135 -1.44 18.81 -6.90
N THR A 136 -1.82 19.49 -5.82
CA THR A 136 -1.84 20.95 -5.80
C THR A 136 -0.45 21.46 -5.45
N VAL A 137 0.26 22.01 -6.43
CA VAL A 137 1.68 22.43 -6.29
C VAL A 137 1.85 23.94 -6.12
N LYS A 138 0.80 24.72 -6.36
CA LYS A 138 0.75 26.17 -6.19
C LYS A 138 -0.69 26.63 -6.02
N GLU A 139 -0.86 27.87 -5.57
CA GLU A 139 -2.16 28.52 -5.57
C GLU A 139 -2.74 28.49 -6.98
N THR A 140 -3.90 27.84 -7.13
CA THR A 140 -4.63 27.82 -8.38
C THR A 140 -5.71 28.89 -8.28
N GLN A 141 -5.54 29.99 -9.02
CA GLN A 141 -6.63 30.94 -9.23
C GLN A 141 -7.58 30.34 -10.26
N ASN A 142 -8.56 29.56 -9.81
CA ASN A 142 -9.69 29.26 -10.67
C ASN A 142 -10.56 30.52 -10.71
N GLU A 143 -10.72 31.10 -11.91
CA GLU A 143 -11.79 32.06 -12.15
C GLU A 143 -13.11 31.39 -11.74
N THR A 144 -13.73 31.90 -10.69
CA THR A 144 -14.98 31.40 -10.13
C THR A 144 -16.07 31.49 -11.20
N SER A 145 -16.43 30.36 -11.82
CA SER A 145 -17.79 30.21 -12.31
C SER A 145 -18.67 30.06 -11.07
N ASP A 146 -19.31 31.15 -10.66
CA ASP A 146 -20.28 31.30 -9.58
C ASP A 146 -21.52 30.41 -9.81
N ASP A 147 -21.37 29.09 -9.76
CA ASP A 147 -22.48 28.17 -9.55
C ASP A 147 -22.59 27.88 -8.05
N ASN A 148 -23.18 28.85 -7.31
CA ASN A 148 -23.51 28.76 -5.90
C ASN A 148 -24.27 27.46 -5.52
N ASN A 149 -24.92 26.81 -6.49
CA ASN A 149 -25.71 25.60 -6.27
C ASN A 149 -24.85 24.32 -6.14
N THR A 150 -23.69 24.26 -6.78
CA THR A 150 -22.76 23.11 -6.71
C THR A 150 -22.01 23.06 -5.38
N GLN A 151 -21.91 24.19 -4.67
CA GLN A 151 -21.24 24.28 -3.37
C GLN A 151 -22.12 23.86 -2.18
N LEU A 152 -23.44 23.98 -2.30
CA LEU A 152 -24.38 23.67 -1.21
C LEU A 152 -24.60 22.17 -1.01
N TYR A 153 -24.56 21.39 -2.10
CA TYR A 153 -24.81 19.96 -2.09
C TYR A 153 -23.52 19.15 -2.23
N ALA A 154 -23.50 17.96 -1.64
CA ALA A 154 -22.44 16.98 -1.80
C ALA A 154 -23.04 15.60 -2.11
N SER A 155 -22.31 14.77 -2.83
CA SER A 155 -22.65 13.37 -3.02
C SER A 155 -21.96 12.52 -1.96
N CYS A 156 -22.72 11.65 -1.29
CA CYS A 156 -22.20 10.76 -0.27
C CYS A 156 -21.18 9.77 -0.86
N LEU A 157 -19.96 9.70 -0.32
CA LEU A 157 -18.93 8.77 -0.82
C LEU A 157 -19.25 7.29 -0.60
N ARG A 158 -20.23 7.01 0.26
CA ARG A 158 -20.64 5.66 0.65
C ARG A 158 -21.84 5.18 -0.19
N CYS A 159 -22.93 5.92 -0.17
CA CYS A 159 -24.19 5.53 -0.83
C CYS A 159 -24.52 6.33 -2.10
N SER A 160 -23.70 7.32 -2.47
CA SER A 160 -23.89 8.22 -3.63
C SER A 160 -25.15 9.08 -3.60
N THR A 161 -25.88 9.10 -2.47
CA THR A 161 -27.02 10.00 -2.26
C THR A 161 -26.53 11.45 -2.15
N ASN A 162 -27.20 12.36 -2.85
CA ASN A 162 -26.92 13.79 -2.74
C ASN A 162 -27.63 14.37 -1.51
N PHE A 163 -26.92 15.21 -0.75
CA PHE A 163 -27.41 15.83 0.48
C PHE A 163 -26.82 17.24 0.61
N LYS A 164 -27.42 18.12 1.42
CA LYS A 164 -26.85 19.45 1.69
C LYS A 164 -25.71 19.32 2.68
N LYS A 165 -24.60 20.03 2.46
CA LYS A 165 -23.44 20.01 3.37
C LYS A 165 -23.79 20.47 4.79
N THR A 166 -24.78 21.36 4.93
CA THR A 166 -25.29 21.82 6.24
C THR A 166 -25.92 20.71 7.07
N ASP A 167 -26.46 19.69 6.42
CA ASP A 167 -27.23 18.63 7.04
C ASP A 167 -26.32 17.44 7.42
N ILE A 168 -24.99 17.61 7.32
CA ILE A 168 -23.99 16.55 7.54
C ILE A 168 -24.08 15.92 8.94
N MET A 169 -24.49 16.69 9.94
CA MET A 169 -24.67 16.23 11.33
C MET A 169 -26.08 15.70 11.60
N GLU A 170 -27.03 15.91 10.68
CA GLU A 170 -28.39 15.38 10.83
C GLU A 170 -28.38 13.86 10.64
N LYS A 171 -29.13 13.15 11.49
CA LYS A 171 -29.21 11.69 11.42
C LYS A 171 -29.95 11.27 10.16
N THR A 172 -29.30 10.48 9.32
CA THR A 172 -29.85 9.82 8.14
C THR A 172 -29.60 8.32 8.18
N LEU A 173 -30.00 7.59 7.14
CA LEU A 173 -29.66 6.17 6.99
C LEU A 173 -28.83 5.96 5.72
N CYS A 174 -27.51 5.94 5.86
CA CYS A 174 -26.58 5.63 4.79
C CYS A 174 -26.34 4.12 4.71
N ARG A 175 -26.70 3.49 3.60
CA ARG A 175 -26.41 2.07 3.31
C ARG A 175 -25.32 1.98 2.26
N TYR A 176 -24.27 1.19 2.52
CA TYR A 176 -23.12 1.10 1.62
C TYR A 176 -22.33 -0.20 1.76
N HIS A 177 -21.47 -0.44 0.77
CA HIS A 177 -20.46 -1.49 0.81
C HIS A 177 -19.09 -0.87 1.14
N PRO A 178 -18.41 -1.30 2.21
CA PRO A 178 -17.09 -0.75 2.57
C PRO A 178 -16.00 -1.03 1.54
N LEU A 179 -16.09 -2.17 0.86
CA LEU A 179 -15.11 -2.60 -0.13
C LEU A 179 -15.66 -2.41 -1.54
N LYS A 180 -14.82 -1.90 -2.44
CA LYS A 180 -15.16 -1.74 -3.86
C LYS A 180 -15.42 -3.11 -4.50
N ARG A 181 -16.38 -3.15 -5.44
CA ARG A 181 -16.68 -4.36 -6.22
C ARG A 181 -15.44 -4.84 -6.96
N MET A 182 -15.23 -6.16 -6.95
CA MET A 182 -14.14 -6.84 -7.63
C MET A 182 -14.69 -7.77 -8.69
N TYR A 183 -14.05 -7.81 -9.85
CA TYR A 183 -14.40 -8.76 -10.91
C TYR A 183 -13.87 -10.14 -10.56
N ASN A 184 -14.77 -11.10 -10.37
CA ASN A 184 -14.43 -12.50 -10.17
C ASN A 184 -14.32 -13.19 -11.54
N ARG A 185 -13.12 -13.66 -11.89
CA ARG A 185 -12.85 -14.32 -13.17
C ARG A 185 -13.49 -15.71 -13.29
N GLU A 186 -13.71 -16.40 -12.17
CA GLU A 186 -14.29 -17.74 -12.15
C GLU A 186 -15.79 -17.68 -12.44
N THR A 187 -16.50 -16.78 -11.77
CA THR A 187 -17.96 -16.59 -11.95
C THR A 187 -18.30 -15.59 -13.06
N LYS A 188 -17.30 -14.91 -13.63
CA LYS A 188 -17.43 -13.83 -14.62
C LYS A 188 -18.35 -12.69 -14.19
N ASN A 189 -18.48 -12.45 -12.89
CA ASN A 189 -19.36 -11.42 -12.33
C ASN A 189 -18.62 -10.48 -11.37
N HIS A 190 -19.16 -9.29 -11.15
CA HIS A 190 -18.69 -8.37 -10.11
C HIS A 190 -19.31 -8.74 -8.77
N GLN A 191 -18.46 -8.81 -7.75
CA GLN A 191 -18.85 -9.18 -6.39
C GLN A 191 -18.29 -8.18 -5.40
N TYR A 192 -19.03 -7.90 -4.34
CA TYR A 192 -18.55 -7.12 -3.20
C TYR A 192 -17.80 -8.02 -2.22
N PRO A 193 -16.49 -7.83 -2.01
CA PRO A 193 -15.72 -8.71 -1.11
C PRO A 193 -16.18 -8.68 0.35
N CYS A 194 -16.87 -7.61 0.77
CA CYS A 194 -17.32 -7.42 2.14
C CYS A 194 -18.51 -8.33 2.56
N CYS A 195 -19.34 -8.77 1.62
CA CYS A 195 -20.53 -9.60 1.91
C CYS A 195 -20.77 -10.71 0.89
N GLY A 196 -19.99 -10.73 -0.19
CA GLY A 196 -20.12 -11.69 -1.27
C GLY A 196 -21.28 -11.41 -2.23
N GLU A 197 -22.00 -10.30 -2.08
CA GLU A 197 -23.14 -9.94 -2.92
C GLU A 197 -22.70 -9.60 -4.36
N THR A 198 -23.53 -9.93 -5.35
CA THR A 198 -23.26 -9.67 -6.77
C THR A 198 -24.07 -8.50 -7.30
N THR A 199 -23.65 -7.93 -8.44
CA THR A 199 -24.38 -6.80 -9.06
C THR A 199 -25.79 -7.16 -9.54
N ASP A 200 -26.03 -8.44 -9.85
CA ASP A 200 -27.31 -8.92 -10.37
C ASP A 200 -28.25 -9.37 -9.26
N SER A 201 -27.82 -9.27 -8.00
CA SER A 201 -28.62 -9.67 -6.86
C SER A 201 -29.83 -8.77 -6.67
N VAL A 202 -30.95 -9.41 -6.36
CA VAL A 202 -32.21 -8.77 -5.97
C VAL A 202 -32.36 -8.67 -4.45
N SER A 203 -31.33 -9.07 -3.69
CA SER A 203 -31.34 -8.97 -2.24
C SER A 203 -31.29 -7.52 -1.77
N PHE A 204 -31.77 -7.26 -0.56
CA PHE A 204 -31.63 -5.95 0.09
C PHE A 204 -30.16 -5.52 0.27
N LEU A 205 -29.21 -6.46 0.30
CA LEU A 205 -27.79 -6.16 0.47
C LEU A 205 -27.18 -5.50 -0.77
N ARG A 206 -27.86 -5.50 -1.94
CA ARG A 206 -27.41 -4.75 -3.13
C ARG A 206 -27.22 -3.26 -2.84
N LEU A 207 -28.00 -2.70 -1.91
CA LEU A 207 -27.90 -1.29 -1.51
C LEU A 207 -26.72 -1.02 -0.55
N GLY A 208 -26.17 -2.07 0.07
CA GLY A 208 -25.11 -1.96 1.05
C GLY A 208 -25.25 -3.00 2.16
N CYS A 209 -24.11 -3.55 2.60
CA CYS A 209 -24.05 -4.49 3.73
C CYS A 209 -23.73 -3.83 5.08
N LYS A 210 -23.33 -2.55 5.08
CA LYS A 210 -23.18 -1.74 6.30
C LYS A 210 -24.16 -0.57 6.27
N THR A 211 -24.56 -0.15 7.46
CA THR A 211 -25.40 1.04 7.71
C THR A 211 -24.64 2.03 8.57
N PHE A 212 -24.82 3.32 8.30
CA PHE A 212 -24.30 4.41 9.12
C PHE A 212 -25.34 5.53 9.23
N PHE A 213 -25.29 6.30 10.33
CA PHE A 213 -26.32 7.28 10.66
C PHE A 213 -26.12 8.67 10.06
N HIS A 214 -25.11 8.83 9.21
CA HIS A 214 -24.82 10.10 8.54
C HIS A 214 -24.32 9.83 7.12
N HIS A 215 -24.41 10.84 6.26
CA HIS A 215 -23.67 10.84 5.01
C HIS A 215 -22.24 11.31 5.24
N VAL A 216 -21.35 11.03 4.29
CA VAL A 216 -19.94 11.46 4.36
C VAL A 216 -19.51 12.00 3.01
N PHE A 217 -18.67 13.02 3.00
CA PHE A 217 -18.10 13.61 1.78
C PHE A 217 -16.65 13.97 2.04
N ARG A 218 -15.90 14.24 0.96
CA ARG A 218 -14.47 14.55 1.06
C ARG A 218 -14.15 16.02 0.90
N GLY A 219 -14.83 16.71 -0.01
CA GLY A 219 -14.44 18.05 -0.45
C GLY A 219 -13.09 17.96 -1.15
N GLU A 220 -13.08 17.87 -2.48
CA GLU A 220 -11.85 17.56 -3.23
C GLU A 220 -11.25 18.78 -3.96
N SER A 221 -11.96 19.90 -4.01
CA SER A 221 -11.46 21.10 -4.67
C SER A 221 -10.54 21.90 -3.74
N TYR A 222 -9.49 22.47 -4.32
CA TYR A 222 -8.60 23.41 -3.64
C TYR A 222 -9.40 24.51 -2.91
N ASP A 223 -10.41 25.07 -3.57
CA ASP A 223 -11.25 26.13 -3.02
C ASP A 223 -12.06 25.70 -1.80
N ASP A 224 -12.58 24.46 -1.78
CA ASP A 224 -13.30 23.93 -0.62
C ASP A 224 -12.35 23.72 0.57
N LEU A 225 -11.13 23.24 0.31
CA LEU A 225 -10.12 23.00 1.34
C LEU A 225 -9.58 24.31 1.95
N CYS A 226 -9.38 25.35 1.12
CA CYS A 226 -8.93 26.68 1.54
C CYS A 226 -9.94 27.44 2.40
N LYS A 227 -11.25 27.17 2.25
CA LYS A 227 -12.29 27.72 3.14
C LYS A 227 -12.16 27.21 4.58
N ILE A 228 -11.60 26.02 4.77
CA ILE A 228 -11.39 25.40 6.08
C ILE A 228 -10.08 25.90 6.69
N SER A 229 -8.98 25.74 5.96
CA SER A 229 -7.65 26.19 6.36
C SER A 229 -6.81 26.51 5.13
N LYS A 230 -6.04 27.59 5.21
CA LYS A 230 -5.11 28.00 4.14
C LYS A 230 -4.03 26.95 3.95
N PHE A 231 -3.60 26.78 2.70
CA PHE A 231 -2.42 26.00 2.38
C PHE A 231 -1.16 26.77 2.80
N SER A 232 -0.18 26.05 3.33
CA SER A 232 1.15 26.57 3.65
C SER A 232 2.16 26.06 2.64
N SER A 233 2.98 26.96 2.09
CA SER A 233 4.07 26.56 1.22
C SER A 233 5.26 26.10 2.05
N THR A 234 5.84 24.96 1.68
CA THR A 234 7.11 24.53 2.27
C THR A 234 8.29 25.37 1.77
N GLU A 235 8.15 26.11 0.66
CA GLU A 235 9.21 26.98 0.12
C GLU A 235 9.58 28.13 1.07
N ASP A 236 8.62 28.57 1.89
CA ASP A 236 8.80 29.63 2.88
C ASP A 236 9.52 29.15 4.16
N MET A 237 9.76 27.85 4.27
CA MET A 237 10.34 27.22 5.47
C MET A 237 11.78 26.79 5.21
N ASP A 238 12.72 27.56 5.73
CA ASP A 238 14.14 27.21 5.75
C ASP A 238 14.42 26.04 6.70
N GLY A 239 15.33 25.14 6.30
CA GLY A 239 15.64 23.97 7.09
C GLY A 239 16.75 23.09 6.52
N VAL A 240 17.07 22.03 7.26
CA VAL A 240 18.10 21.06 6.89
C VAL A 240 17.62 20.15 5.76
N GLU A 241 18.54 19.74 4.88
CA GLU A 241 18.25 18.72 3.87
C GLU A 241 18.00 17.37 4.55
N ASN A 242 16.80 16.83 4.35
CA ASN A 242 16.38 15.54 4.90
C ASN A 242 15.48 14.79 3.91
N VAL A 243 15.26 13.50 4.18
CA VAL A 243 14.40 12.64 3.36
C VAL A 243 13.45 11.95 4.31
N LEU A 244 12.17 12.21 4.13
CA LEU A 244 11.12 11.83 5.07
C LEU A 244 10.10 10.97 4.35
N SER A 245 9.76 9.81 4.92
CA SER A 245 8.62 9.02 4.49
C SER A 245 7.45 9.32 5.40
N LEU A 246 6.28 9.60 4.83
CA LEU A 246 5.10 9.92 5.62
C LEU A 246 3.85 9.24 5.10
N ASP A 247 2.89 9.10 5.99
CA ASP A 247 1.55 8.58 5.75
C ASP A 247 0.58 9.22 6.75
N CYS A 248 -0.61 9.58 6.27
CA CYS A 248 -1.66 10.18 7.08
C CYS A 248 -2.87 9.24 7.17
N GLU A 249 -3.45 9.14 8.36
CA GLU A 249 -4.81 8.62 8.51
C GLU A 249 -5.81 9.77 8.53
N MET A 250 -6.99 9.52 7.97
CA MET A 250 -8.02 10.54 7.80
C MET A 250 -9.40 10.05 8.25
N ALA A 251 -10.23 10.99 8.69
CA ALA A 251 -11.60 10.77 9.10
C ALA A 251 -12.58 11.65 8.33
N PHE A 252 -13.85 11.26 8.34
CA PHE A 252 -14.94 12.10 7.89
C PHE A 252 -15.41 13.02 9.02
N THR A 253 -15.51 14.31 8.72
CA THR A 253 -15.93 15.36 9.64
C THR A 253 -17.05 16.21 9.02
N SER A 254 -17.58 17.15 9.80
CA SER A 254 -18.53 18.15 9.32
C SER A 254 -17.98 19.02 8.18
N LEU A 255 -16.65 19.10 8.04
CA LEU A 255 -15.96 19.89 7.01
C LEU A 255 -15.43 19.05 5.84
N GLY A 256 -15.62 17.73 5.86
CA GLY A 256 -15.19 16.82 4.79
C GLY A 256 -14.17 15.81 5.30
N TYR A 257 -13.11 15.55 4.53
CA TYR A 257 -12.07 14.59 4.91
C TYR A 257 -10.89 15.34 5.53
N GLU A 258 -10.58 15.01 6.78
CA GLU A 258 -9.52 15.68 7.55
C GLU A 258 -8.52 14.69 8.12
N MET A 259 -7.28 15.14 8.26
CA MET A 259 -6.20 14.37 8.87
C MET A 259 -6.46 14.16 10.35
N ILE A 260 -6.33 12.92 10.82
CA ILE A 260 -6.49 12.53 12.23
C ILE A 260 -5.29 11.78 12.80
N ARG A 261 -4.34 11.34 11.97
CA ARG A 261 -3.02 10.86 12.41
C ARG A 261 -2.01 11.18 11.33
N LEU A 262 -0.79 11.52 11.74
CA LEU A 262 0.34 11.70 10.84
C LEU A 262 1.53 10.94 11.40
N THR A 263 2.15 10.12 10.57
CA THR A 263 3.41 9.46 10.88
C THR A 263 4.49 9.91 9.91
N ILE A 264 5.63 10.35 10.42
CA ILE A 264 6.81 10.76 9.66
C ILE A 264 8.00 9.93 10.13
N VAL A 265 8.68 9.29 9.19
CA VAL A 265 9.83 8.42 9.41
C VAL A 265 11.03 8.95 8.63
N ASP A 266 12.18 9.06 9.30
CA ASP A 266 13.43 9.43 8.64
C ASP A 266 13.95 8.29 7.75
N PHE A 267 14.27 8.61 6.51
CA PHE A 267 14.71 7.62 5.52
C PHE A 267 16.02 6.91 5.91
N PHE A 268 16.98 7.67 6.43
CA PHE A 268 18.33 7.19 6.67
C PHE A 268 18.43 6.36 7.94
N THR A 269 17.83 6.82 9.03
CA THR A 269 17.85 6.15 10.33
C THR A 269 16.73 5.12 10.49
N GLY A 270 15.64 5.26 9.73
CA GLY A 270 14.42 4.46 9.89
C GLY A 270 13.65 4.77 11.17
N LYS A 271 13.99 5.87 11.88
CA LYS A 271 13.32 6.27 13.13
C LYS A 271 12.07 7.09 12.82
N THR A 272 11.01 6.82 13.57
CA THR A 272 9.80 7.66 13.59
C THR A 272 10.12 8.97 14.27
N LEU A 273 10.02 10.08 13.52
CA LEU A 273 10.28 11.44 14.01
C LEU A 273 9.02 12.11 14.54
N PHE A 274 7.86 11.74 14.01
CA PHE A 274 6.55 12.26 14.40
C PHE A 274 5.53 11.14 14.25
N ASP A 275 4.74 10.85 15.28
CA ASP A 275 3.59 9.94 15.20
C ASP A 275 2.55 10.37 16.23
N HIS A 276 1.55 11.13 15.78
CA HIS A 276 0.54 11.69 16.66
C HIS A 276 -0.84 11.57 16.04
N VAL A 277 -1.82 11.23 16.89
CA VAL A 277 -3.24 11.43 16.62
C VAL A 277 -3.54 12.92 16.78
N ILE A 278 -4.20 13.52 15.79
CA ILE A 278 -4.40 14.97 15.64
C ILE A 278 -5.90 15.26 15.70
N GLN A 279 -6.27 16.34 16.39
CA GLN A 279 -7.65 16.79 16.41
C GLN A 279 -8.00 17.47 15.08
N PRO A 280 -9.04 17.00 14.37
CA PRO A 280 -9.52 17.68 13.17
C PRO A 280 -10.17 19.03 13.52
N ILE A 281 -10.35 19.89 12.53
CA ILE A 281 -10.97 21.21 12.71
C ILE A 281 -12.50 21.04 12.81
N GLY A 282 -13.07 20.19 11.98
CA GLY A 282 -14.49 19.85 11.99
C GLY A 282 -14.87 18.86 13.08
N ASP A 283 -16.19 18.77 13.31
CA ASP A 283 -16.74 17.76 14.22
C ASP A 283 -16.69 16.38 13.58
N ILE A 284 -16.26 15.38 14.36
CA ILE A 284 -16.08 14.01 13.87
C ILE A 284 -17.44 13.42 13.52
N VAL A 285 -17.61 13.03 12.25
CA VAL A 285 -18.76 12.28 11.77
C VAL A 285 -18.45 10.80 11.86
N ASP A 286 -17.33 10.37 11.28
CA ASP A 286 -16.87 8.98 11.31
C ASP A 286 -15.35 8.90 11.25
N LEU A 287 -14.73 8.29 12.26
CA LEU A 287 -13.28 8.05 12.33
C LEU A 287 -12.77 7.09 11.25
N ASN A 288 -13.67 6.36 10.60
CA ASN A 288 -13.34 5.40 9.56
C ASN A 288 -12.36 4.32 10.06
N SER A 289 -12.50 3.89 11.31
CA SER A 289 -11.53 3.07 12.07
C SER A 289 -11.15 1.75 11.41
N ASP A 290 -12.06 1.16 10.62
CA ASP A 290 -11.76 -0.03 9.78
C ASP A 290 -10.57 0.20 8.85
N PHE A 291 -10.35 1.46 8.43
CA PHE A 291 -9.26 1.89 7.58
C PHE A 291 -8.23 2.69 8.36
N SER A 292 -8.63 3.63 9.21
CA SER A 292 -7.69 4.54 9.89
C SER A 292 -6.97 3.94 11.10
N GLY A 293 -7.49 2.86 11.69
CA GLY A 293 -6.97 2.29 12.94
C GLY A 293 -7.12 3.20 14.18
N VAL A 294 -7.76 4.37 14.03
CA VAL A 294 -8.01 5.32 15.13
C VAL A 294 -9.45 5.11 15.63
N HIS A 295 -9.58 4.75 16.90
CA HIS A 295 -10.88 4.46 17.54
C HIS A 295 -11.39 5.61 18.40
N GLU A 296 -10.51 6.49 18.84
CA GLU A 296 -10.84 7.63 19.68
C GLU A 296 -9.82 8.76 19.46
N ILE A 297 -10.28 10.00 19.59
CA ILE A 297 -9.43 11.19 19.58
C ILE A 297 -9.67 11.92 20.90
N ASP A 298 -8.68 11.83 21.80
CA ASP A 298 -8.73 12.52 23.07
C ASP A 298 -8.45 14.02 22.86
N ARG A 299 -9.52 14.83 22.88
CA ARG A 299 -9.41 16.28 22.69
C ARG A 299 -8.58 17.00 23.77
N THR A 300 -8.28 16.35 24.89
CA THR A 300 -7.45 16.94 25.95
C THR A 300 -5.96 16.68 25.75
N ASN A 301 -5.59 15.54 25.15
CA ASN A 301 -4.20 15.10 25.04
C ASN A 301 -3.65 15.16 23.60
N CYS A 302 -4.51 15.06 22.59
CA CYS A 302 -4.09 15.15 21.19
C CYS A 302 -3.81 16.61 20.81
N PRO A 303 -2.76 16.91 20.03
CA PRO A 303 -2.55 18.25 19.49
C PRO A 303 -3.67 18.64 18.52
N THR A 304 -4.01 19.92 18.50
CA THR A 304 -4.85 20.50 17.45
C THR A 304 -4.13 20.46 16.10
N TYR A 305 -4.88 20.51 14.99
CA TYR A 305 -4.31 20.62 13.65
C TYR A 305 -3.25 21.74 13.54
N LYS A 306 -3.51 22.91 14.12
CA LYS A 306 -2.58 24.05 14.07
C LYS A 306 -1.30 23.82 14.87
N GLU A 307 -1.41 23.19 16.04
CA GLU A 307 -0.24 22.82 16.84
C GLU A 307 0.60 21.77 16.13
N ALA A 308 -0.04 20.75 15.56
CA ALA A 308 0.65 19.73 14.76
C ALA A 308 1.36 20.37 13.55
N LEU A 309 0.68 21.25 12.81
CA LEU A 309 1.24 21.99 11.67
C LEU A 309 2.52 22.75 12.06
N ASN A 310 2.49 23.50 13.15
CA ASN A 310 3.68 24.24 13.62
C ASN A 310 4.86 23.33 14.01
N VAL A 311 4.59 22.09 14.42
CA VAL A 311 5.63 21.12 14.77
C VAL A 311 6.22 20.49 13.51
N PHE A 312 5.37 19.96 12.63
CA PHE A 312 5.86 19.21 11.47
C PHE A 312 6.35 20.11 10.34
N LEU A 313 5.78 21.30 10.17
CA LEU A 313 6.26 22.32 9.24
C LEU A 313 7.32 23.15 9.95
N SER A 314 8.54 22.62 10.01
CA SER A 314 9.66 23.22 10.74
C SER A 314 10.99 22.87 10.10
N GLY A 315 12.03 23.68 10.37
CA GLY A 315 13.34 23.52 9.74
C GLY A 315 14.04 22.18 10.02
N ASN A 316 13.63 21.45 11.04
CA ASN A 316 14.19 20.13 11.38
C ASN A 316 13.34 18.95 10.84
N LEU A 317 12.11 19.22 10.40
CA LEU A 317 11.20 18.22 9.86
C LEU A 317 10.83 18.58 8.41
N ILE A 318 9.57 18.88 8.10
CA ILE A 318 9.16 19.24 6.72
C ILE A 318 9.52 20.70 6.45
N ASN A 319 10.41 20.90 5.48
CA ASN A 319 10.91 22.21 5.04
C ASN A 319 11.17 22.21 3.52
N LYS A 320 11.63 23.34 2.96
CA LYS A 320 11.87 23.49 1.51
C LYS A 320 12.92 22.53 0.94
N ASN A 321 13.83 22.03 1.78
CA ASN A 321 14.90 21.12 1.41
C ASN A 321 14.55 19.64 1.62
N SER A 322 13.42 19.35 2.26
CA SER A 322 12.93 17.99 2.46
C SER A 322 12.58 17.31 1.14
N ILE A 323 12.85 16.01 1.04
CA ILE A 323 12.26 15.13 0.01
C ILE A 323 11.23 14.26 0.70
N LEU A 324 9.97 14.34 0.27
CA LEU A 324 8.87 13.56 0.84
C LEU A 324 8.62 12.29 0.04
N ILE A 325 8.55 11.15 0.73
CA ILE A 325 8.30 9.83 0.18
C ILE A 325 6.95 9.32 0.70
N GLY A 326 6.12 8.77 -0.19
CA GLY A 326 4.85 8.17 0.20
C GLY A 326 4.14 7.47 -0.96
N HIS A 327 2.88 7.09 -0.74
CA HIS A 327 2.10 6.30 -1.70
C HIS A 327 0.74 6.96 -1.96
N GLY A 328 0.63 7.72 -3.05
CA GLY A 328 -0.56 8.54 -3.31
C GLY A 328 -0.64 9.78 -2.42
N LEU A 329 0.50 10.43 -2.18
CA LEU A 329 0.65 11.59 -1.28
C LEU A 329 -0.15 12.81 -1.70
N GLU A 330 -0.79 12.83 -2.88
CA GLU A 330 -1.68 13.93 -3.25
C GLU A 330 -2.78 14.15 -2.21
N ASN A 331 -3.26 13.06 -1.61
CA ASN A 331 -4.33 13.10 -0.65
C ASN A 331 -3.83 13.58 0.71
N ASP A 332 -2.69 13.06 1.13
CA ASP A 332 -1.96 13.43 2.35
C ASP A 332 -1.61 14.91 2.37
N LEU A 333 -0.94 15.41 1.32
CA LEU A 333 -0.56 16.83 1.23
C LEU A 333 -1.78 17.76 1.19
N ASN A 334 -2.88 17.32 0.55
CA ASN A 334 -4.13 18.07 0.57
C ASN A 334 -4.69 18.17 1.99
N VAL A 335 -4.79 17.07 2.75
CA VAL A 335 -5.32 17.12 4.14
C VAL A 335 -4.36 17.80 5.12
N MET A 336 -3.05 17.72 4.88
CA MET A 336 -2.04 18.49 5.61
C MET A 336 -2.07 19.98 5.25
N ARG A 337 -2.72 20.36 4.15
CA ARG A 337 -2.76 21.71 3.56
C ARG A 337 -1.35 22.24 3.24
N LEU A 338 -0.54 21.43 2.56
CA LEU A 338 0.83 21.79 2.20
C LEU A 338 1.04 21.85 0.69
N PHE A 339 1.76 22.87 0.23
CA PHE A 339 2.41 22.86 -1.08
C PHE A 339 3.85 22.38 -0.94
N HIS A 340 4.16 21.28 -1.61
CA HIS A 340 5.52 20.72 -1.63
C HIS A 340 5.84 20.12 -3.00
N ASN A 341 7.02 20.45 -3.52
CA ASN A 341 7.43 20.11 -4.89
C ASN A 341 8.44 18.95 -4.97
N LYS A 342 9.13 18.60 -3.88
CA LYS A 342 10.13 17.53 -3.83
C LYS A 342 9.50 16.21 -3.36
N VAL A 343 8.65 15.63 -4.18
CA VAL A 343 7.89 14.42 -3.85
C VAL A 343 8.38 13.20 -4.65
N ILE A 344 8.56 12.07 -3.95
CA ILE A 344 8.73 10.74 -4.51
C ILE A 344 7.50 9.91 -4.13
N ASP A 345 6.53 9.86 -5.04
CA ASP A 345 5.33 9.04 -4.88
C ASP A 345 5.54 7.67 -5.52
N THR A 346 5.46 6.61 -4.71
CA THR A 346 5.62 5.23 -5.18
C THR A 346 4.46 4.75 -6.07
N ALA A 347 3.26 5.30 -5.90
CA ALA A 347 2.11 4.99 -6.76
C ALA A 347 2.33 5.53 -8.19
N ILE A 348 2.99 6.68 -8.33
CA ILE A 348 3.41 7.23 -9.62
C ILE A 348 4.63 6.46 -10.16
N LEU A 349 5.66 6.26 -9.31
CA LEU A 349 6.93 5.64 -9.69
C LEU A 349 6.79 4.20 -10.22
N TYR A 350 5.82 3.44 -9.71
CA TYR A 350 5.55 2.06 -10.12
C TYR A 350 4.32 1.92 -11.03
N SER A 351 3.73 3.03 -11.48
CA SER A 351 2.59 3.00 -12.38
C SER A 351 2.98 2.46 -13.76
N LYS A 352 2.59 1.21 -14.06
CA LYS A 352 2.79 0.58 -15.38
C LYS A 352 1.61 0.81 -16.34
N THR A 353 0.46 1.24 -15.80
CA THR A 353 -0.80 1.36 -16.54
C THR A 353 -1.51 2.67 -16.15
N LYS A 354 -2.72 2.91 -16.65
CA LYS A 354 -3.53 4.05 -16.18
C LYS A 354 -3.96 3.92 -14.71
N PHE A 355 -3.84 2.73 -14.10
CA PHE A 355 -4.28 2.48 -12.73
C PHE A 355 -3.08 2.41 -11.77
N LYS A 356 -3.18 3.16 -10.67
CA LYS A 356 -2.25 3.10 -9.54
C LYS A 356 -2.33 1.70 -8.89
N VAL A 357 -1.18 1.11 -8.58
CA VAL A 357 -1.08 -0.17 -7.83
C VAL A 357 -1.19 0.15 -6.35
N SER A 358 -1.94 -0.63 -5.56
CA SER A 358 -2.03 -0.42 -4.11
C SER A 358 -0.71 -0.71 -3.40
N LEU A 359 -0.43 0.00 -2.31
CA LEU A 359 0.75 -0.21 -1.48
C LEU A 359 0.86 -1.66 -1.00
N LYS A 360 -0.27 -2.27 -0.60
CA LYS A 360 -0.34 -3.70 -0.22
C LYS A 360 0.22 -4.63 -1.30
N ASN A 361 -0.15 -4.40 -2.56
CA ASN A 361 0.34 -5.21 -3.68
C ASN A 361 1.81 -4.90 -3.98
N LEU A 362 2.20 -3.63 -3.90
CA LEU A 362 3.56 -3.17 -4.16
C LEU A 362 4.56 -3.71 -3.12
N ALA A 363 4.22 -3.62 -1.83
CA ALA A 363 5.00 -4.19 -0.73
C ALA A 363 5.14 -5.72 -0.87
N PHE A 364 4.08 -6.40 -1.32
CA PHE A 364 4.16 -7.84 -1.58
C PHE A 364 5.04 -8.18 -2.79
N GLU A 365 4.94 -7.43 -3.90
CA GLU A 365 5.72 -7.66 -5.12
C GLU A 365 7.22 -7.36 -4.90
N VAL A 366 7.53 -6.23 -4.27
CA VAL A 366 8.90 -5.72 -4.14
C VAL A 366 9.60 -6.25 -2.87
N LEU A 367 8.90 -6.26 -1.73
CA LEU A 367 9.48 -6.61 -0.43
C LEU A 367 9.15 -8.04 0.02
N SER A 368 8.22 -8.73 -0.67
CA SER A 368 7.62 -9.99 -0.18
C SER A 368 7.00 -9.86 1.22
N ARG A 369 6.56 -8.64 1.60
CA ARG A 369 5.93 -8.33 2.89
C ARG A 369 4.41 -8.22 2.70
N LYS A 370 3.64 -8.84 3.60
CA LYS A 370 2.20 -8.60 3.70
C LYS A 370 1.97 -7.50 4.73
N ILE A 371 1.38 -6.40 4.29
CA ILE A 371 0.98 -5.26 5.12
C ILE A 371 -0.54 -5.12 5.09
N GLN A 372 -1.12 -4.30 5.98
CA GLN A 372 -2.56 -4.04 6.05
C GLN A 372 -3.38 -5.35 6.18
N ASN A 373 -3.03 -6.17 7.17
CA ASN A 373 -3.77 -7.38 7.56
C ASN A 373 -4.73 -7.03 8.71
N GLY A 374 -5.70 -6.17 8.45
CA GLY A 374 -6.59 -5.61 9.46
C GLY A 374 -6.77 -4.11 9.21
N GLU A 375 -6.90 -3.35 10.30
CA GLU A 375 -6.83 -1.88 10.30
C GLU A 375 -5.48 -1.41 9.74
N HIS A 376 -5.44 -0.21 9.15
CA HIS A 376 -4.16 0.35 8.72
C HIS A 376 -3.37 0.88 9.89
N ASP A 377 -2.05 0.93 9.69
CA ASP A 377 -1.10 1.52 10.61
C ASP A 377 -0.19 2.39 9.77
N SER A 378 -0.39 3.71 9.87
CA SER A 378 0.39 4.71 9.15
C SER A 378 1.91 4.55 9.34
N SER A 379 2.35 4.02 10.48
CA SER A 379 3.77 3.69 10.69
C SER A 379 4.23 2.55 9.79
N GLN A 380 3.46 1.46 9.73
CA GLN A 380 3.75 0.33 8.84
C GLN A 380 3.75 0.75 7.37
N ASP A 381 2.83 1.62 6.98
CA ASP A 381 2.66 2.05 5.59
C ASP A 381 3.74 3.06 5.16
N ALA A 382 4.11 4.01 6.02
CA ALA A 382 5.26 4.88 5.81
C ALA A 382 6.57 4.07 5.68
N ILE A 383 6.82 3.12 6.59
CA ILE A 383 8.04 2.26 6.53
C ILE A 383 8.03 1.38 5.29
N ALA A 384 6.91 0.76 4.94
CA ALA A 384 6.81 -0.08 3.75
C ALA A 384 7.10 0.72 2.47
N THR A 385 6.60 1.94 2.39
CA THR A 385 6.83 2.83 1.24
C THR A 385 8.30 3.25 1.14
N MET A 386 8.90 3.64 2.26
CA MET A 386 10.34 3.91 2.36
C MET A 386 11.17 2.71 1.88
N ASP A 387 10.85 1.51 2.36
CA ASP A 387 11.56 0.28 2.01
C ASP A 387 11.46 -0.03 0.50
N VAL A 388 10.30 0.22 -0.12
CA VAL A 388 10.12 0.09 -1.57
C VAL A 388 11.08 1.01 -2.32
N VAL A 389 11.21 2.28 -1.89
CA VAL A 389 12.15 3.23 -2.50
C VAL A 389 13.59 2.80 -2.27
N LYS A 390 13.97 2.34 -1.06
CA LYS A 390 15.30 1.78 -0.78
C LYS A 390 15.66 0.68 -1.78
N VAL A 391 14.75 -0.28 -2.00
CA VAL A 391 14.97 -1.38 -2.96
C VAL A 391 15.09 -0.85 -4.39
N LYS A 392 14.31 0.16 -4.78
CA LYS A 392 14.38 0.77 -6.12
C LYS A 392 15.76 1.33 -6.45
N ILE A 393 16.40 1.98 -5.47
CA ILE A 393 17.75 2.57 -5.62
C ILE A 393 18.88 1.58 -5.27
N GLY A 394 18.57 0.31 -5.01
CA GLY A 394 19.57 -0.73 -4.75
C GLY A 394 20.11 -0.76 -3.32
N ILE A 395 19.37 -0.22 -2.37
CA ILE A 395 19.69 -0.20 -0.93
C ILE A 395 18.87 -1.29 -0.21
N SER A 396 19.51 -1.98 0.74
CA SER A 396 18.81 -2.96 1.56
C SER A 396 17.80 -2.27 2.49
N PRO A 397 16.56 -2.77 2.65
CA PRO A 397 15.61 -2.25 3.65
C PRO A 397 16.16 -2.20 5.07
N SER A 398 17.07 -3.12 5.42
CA SER A 398 17.72 -3.18 6.74
C SER A 398 18.87 -2.19 6.94
N GLN A 399 19.23 -1.40 5.92
CA GLN A 399 20.34 -0.46 6.00
C GLN A 399 19.89 0.84 6.67
N ASN A 400 20.33 0.99 7.93
CA ASN A 400 20.08 2.18 8.76
C ASN A 400 21.38 2.82 9.27
N ASN A 401 22.54 2.18 9.00
CA ASN A 401 23.84 2.73 9.34
C ASN A 401 24.51 3.25 8.06
N TRP A 402 24.93 4.51 8.11
CA TRP A 402 25.50 5.26 6.98
C TRP A 402 26.91 5.76 7.30
N ASP A 403 27.51 5.28 8.39
CA ASP A 403 28.86 5.62 8.84
C ASP A 403 29.91 4.84 8.04
N GLN A 404 30.09 5.19 6.76
CA GLN A 404 31.30 4.89 5.96
C GLN A 404 31.62 6.01 4.98
#